data_AF-A0A838TR15-F1
#
_entry.id   AF-A0A838TR15-F1
#
_cell.length_a   1.000
_cell.length_b   1.000
_cell.length_c   1.000
_cell.angle_alpha   90.00
_cell.angle_beta   90.00
_cell.angle_gamma   90.00
#
_symmetry.space_group_name_H-M   'P 1'
#
loop_
_entity.id
_entity.type
_entity.pdbx_description
1 polymer ?
#
loop_
_entity_poly.entity_id
_entity_poly.type
_entity_poly.pdbx_seq_one_letter_code
_entity_poly.pdbx_strand_id
1 'polypeptide(L)'
;MVEKENHINKLEERIAWFERQFFGKKSEKVQINIEEQSVIAFENVETLTETPCEKITVTYQKEKKKINENHPGRNVLPAHLEREVIEIHPDVDLSNKKLIGKHVREVLERLPAKFIVKHYIKFVYADIKTGVISEGKMPSLPIEKGIPGAGILAFILVNKFVYHLPLHRTLEIFKNEAQMVIKGSTISGWVGQCCRLLLLLYDKLLEKVLKQSYLMVDETPIKVLMKKGDKKIILGYFWVYYSPLAKIVFFDYQSGRSARNPSERLKNFKGHIQTDGYSAYKSLVNPDIDFLNCMAHARRKFFEARNNNSKLADYFLNEVGKLYAAEKTAREENFTHEQRFKLRKEKSLPVLNALKTWLDENVQATTPTSSIGAAMRYWKFRCSSPHLTA
;
A
#
# COMPACT_ATOMS: atom_id res chain seq x y z
N MET A 1 22.29 26.67 34.59
CA MET A 1 22.25 27.13 33.18
C MET A 1 22.00 25.96 32.22
N VAL A 2 22.78 24.88 32.29
CA VAL A 2 22.65 23.67 31.43
C VAL A 2 21.24 23.04 31.40
N GLU A 3 20.52 22.97 32.53
CA GLU A 3 19.14 22.43 32.55
C GLU A 3 18.13 23.30 31.81
N LYS A 4 18.26 24.63 31.90
CA LYS A 4 17.37 25.56 31.19
C LYS A 4 17.61 25.49 29.70
N GLU A 5 18.87 25.39 29.30
CA GLU A 5 19.29 25.28 27.90
C GLU A 5 18.85 23.95 27.27
N ASN A 6 18.97 22.84 27.99
CA ASN A 6 18.40 21.55 27.59
C ASN A 6 16.87 21.59 27.50
N HIS A 7 16.20 22.35 28.37
CA HIS A 7 14.75 22.50 28.32
C HIS A 7 14.30 23.33 27.10
N ILE A 8 15.01 24.41 26.79
CA ILE A 8 14.77 25.25 25.60
C ILE A 8 14.96 24.42 24.33
N ASN A 9 16.10 23.71 24.20
CA ASN A 9 16.35 22.83 23.04
C ASN A 9 15.25 21.78 22.86
N LYS A 10 14.74 21.22 23.97
CA LYS A 10 13.64 20.24 23.92
C LYS A 10 12.31 20.86 23.47
N LEU A 11 12.04 22.12 23.85
CA LEU A 11 10.84 22.84 23.42
C LEU A 11 10.94 23.25 21.95
N GLU A 12 12.09 23.74 21.51
CA GLU A 12 12.37 24.07 20.12
C GLU A 12 12.26 22.84 19.21
N GLU A 13 12.81 21.69 19.63
CA GLU A 13 12.62 20.40 18.93
C GLU A 13 11.14 20.04 18.78
N ARG A 14 10.34 20.31 19.82
CA ARG A 14 8.90 19.99 19.82
C ARG A 14 8.13 20.92 18.89
N ILE A 15 8.46 22.20 18.85
CA ILE A 15 7.87 23.18 17.93
C ILE A 15 8.22 22.80 16.49
N ALA A 16 9.50 22.58 16.20
CA ALA A 16 9.94 22.18 14.86
C ALA A 16 9.30 20.85 14.41
N TRP A 17 9.07 19.91 15.34
CA TRP A 17 8.33 18.70 15.05
C TRP A 17 6.87 18.98 14.65
N PHE A 18 6.15 19.83 15.40
CA PHE A 18 4.78 20.21 15.06
C PHE A 18 4.68 20.97 13.74
N GLU A 19 5.54 21.96 13.53
CA GLU A 19 5.60 22.73 12.28
C GLU A 19 5.81 21.81 11.08
N ARG A 20 6.66 20.79 11.22
CA ARG A 20 6.87 19.79 10.19
C ARG A 20 5.63 18.91 9.93
N GLN A 21 4.88 18.51 10.96
CA GLN A 21 3.68 17.69 10.77
C GLN A 21 2.57 18.44 10.03
N PHE A 22 2.41 19.74 10.32
CA PHE A 22 1.35 20.57 9.72
C PHE A 22 1.76 21.20 8.40
N PHE A 23 3.00 21.68 8.27
CA PHE A 23 3.47 22.50 7.15
C PHE A 23 4.65 21.89 6.38
N GLY A 24 5.27 20.82 6.88
CA GLY A 24 6.43 20.20 6.25
C GLY A 24 6.09 19.27 5.08
N LYS A 25 7.08 19.04 4.21
CA LYS A 25 6.99 18.00 3.17
C LYS A 25 6.84 16.62 3.85
N LYS A 26 5.79 15.88 3.47
CA LYS A 26 5.56 14.48 3.90
C LYS A 26 6.59 13.49 3.36
N SER A 27 7.45 13.91 2.43
CA SER A 27 8.48 13.07 1.86
C SER A 27 9.69 12.98 2.78
N GLU A 28 10.12 11.76 3.11
CA GLU A 28 11.36 11.52 3.82
C GLU A 28 12.58 11.42 2.88
N LYS A 29 12.46 11.71 1.59
CA LYS A 29 13.57 11.60 0.64
C LYS A 29 14.70 12.55 1.04
N VAL A 30 15.89 11.99 1.25
CA VAL A 30 17.13 12.77 1.41
C VAL A 30 17.73 12.92 0.01
N GLN A 31 17.95 14.16 -0.43
CA GLN A 31 18.76 14.41 -1.62
C GLN A 31 20.20 14.04 -1.23
N ILE A 32 20.63 12.86 -1.70
CA ILE A 32 22.05 12.52 -1.66
C ILE A 32 22.70 13.49 -2.65
N ASN A 33 23.61 14.32 -2.16
CA ASN A 33 24.37 15.25 -2.99
C ASN A 33 25.37 14.43 -3.81
N ILE A 34 24.86 13.76 -4.84
CA ILE A 34 25.66 13.32 -5.98
C ILE A 34 25.76 14.59 -6.82
N GLU A 35 26.97 15.10 -6.96
CA GLU A 35 27.27 16.33 -7.69
C GLU A 35 26.52 16.35 -9.03
N GLU A 36 25.90 17.50 -9.32
CA GLU A 36 25.13 17.83 -10.52
C GLU A 36 23.70 17.27 -10.63
N GLN A 37 22.77 17.79 -9.81
CA GLN A 37 21.39 17.99 -10.28
C GLN A 37 20.92 19.41 -9.94
N SER A 38 20.89 20.25 -10.98
CA SER A 38 20.35 21.60 -10.99
C SER A 38 18.96 21.64 -10.34
N VAL A 39 18.84 22.43 -9.28
CA VAL A 39 17.57 22.75 -8.64
C VAL A 39 16.80 23.67 -9.58
N ILE A 40 15.71 23.17 -10.18
CA ILE A 40 14.76 24.05 -10.87
C ILE A 40 13.97 24.78 -9.77
N ALA A 41 14.33 26.05 -9.55
CA ALA A 41 13.56 26.97 -8.74
C ALA A 41 12.27 27.33 -9.49
N PHE A 42 11.11 26.96 -8.93
CA PHE A 42 9.85 27.55 -9.35
C PHE A 42 9.70 28.89 -8.61
N GLU A 43 10.20 29.96 -9.22
CA GLU A 43 9.86 31.31 -8.81
C GLU A 43 8.44 31.63 -9.29
N ASN A 44 7.66 32.11 -8.32
CA ASN A 44 6.42 32.88 -8.36
C ASN A 44 5.75 33.07 -9.74
N VAL A 45 4.52 32.58 -9.83
CA VAL A 45 3.56 32.92 -10.89
C VAL A 45 3.19 34.39 -10.72
N GLU A 46 3.82 35.27 -11.49
CA GLU A 46 3.34 36.63 -11.70
C GLU A 46 2.29 36.67 -12.81
N THR A 47 1.23 37.41 -12.50
CA THR A 47 0.01 37.62 -13.26
C THR A 47 0.28 38.22 -14.63
N LEU A 48 -0.30 37.63 -15.68
CA LEU A 48 -0.25 38.11 -17.05
C LEU A 48 -0.91 39.48 -17.19
N THR A 49 -0.16 40.47 -17.69
CA THR A 49 -0.72 41.65 -18.36
C THR A 49 -0.20 41.70 -19.80
N GLU A 50 -1.14 41.82 -20.74
CA GLU A 50 -0.89 41.94 -22.18
C GLU A 50 -0.44 43.36 -22.55
N THR A 51 0.54 43.50 -23.45
CA THR A 51 0.68 44.62 -24.42
C THR A 51 1.81 44.35 -25.44
N PRO A 52 1.90 45.05 -26.58
CA PRO A 52 1.86 44.41 -27.90
C PRO A 52 3.21 44.24 -28.60
N CYS A 53 3.14 43.45 -29.66
CA CYS A 53 4.19 43.01 -30.57
C CYS A 53 5.02 44.15 -31.21
N GLU A 54 6.34 44.09 -31.03
CA GLU A 54 7.32 44.67 -31.96
C GLU A 54 8.19 43.55 -32.56
N LYS A 55 8.26 43.54 -33.90
CA LYS A 55 9.00 42.56 -34.68
C LYS A 55 10.48 42.94 -34.67
N ILE A 56 11.29 42.17 -33.95
CA ILE A 56 12.75 42.18 -34.13
C ILE A 56 13.11 40.85 -34.80
N THR A 57 13.52 40.94 -36.06
CA THR A 57 14.05 39.82 -36.82
C THR A 57 15.46 39.53 -36.30
N VAL A 58 15.61 38.48 -35.48
CA VAL A 58 16.94 37.98 -35.10
C VAL A 58 17.14 36.60 -35.70
N THR A 59 17.99 36.54 -36.70
CA THR A 59 18.40 35.30 -37.37
C THR A 59 19.36 34.55 -36.45
N TYR A 60 18.87 33.53 -35.75
CA TYR A 60 19.71 32.57 -35.03
C TYR A 60 19.74 31.24 -35.77
N GLN A 61 20.93 30.82 -36.20
CA GLN A 61 21.19 29.43 -36.54
C GLN A 61 21.18 28.60 -35.25
N LYS A 62 20.03 27.98 -34.94
CA LYS A 62 19.95 26.92 -33.94
C LYS A 62 20.53 25.64 -34.53
N GLU A 63 21.60 25.14 -33.94
CA GLU A 63 21.89 23.71 -34.01
C GLU A 63 20.63 22.96 -33.56
N LYS A 64 20.16 22.03 -34.40
CA LYS A 64 19.01 21.19 -34.11
C LYS A 64 19.30 20.36 -32.86
N LYS A 65 18.93 20.86 -31.68
CA LYS A 65 18.56 19.98 -30.57
C LYS A 65 17.52 19.02 -31.16
N LYS A 66 17.81 17.71 -31.08
CA LYS A 66 16.85 16.65 -31.40
C LYS A 66 15.52 17.06 -30.77
N ILE A 67 14.53 17.25 -31.64
CA ILE A 67 13.14 17.42 -31.24
C ILE A 67 12.87 16.26 -30.30
N ASN A 68 12.64 16.56 -29.02
CA ASN A 68 12.17 15.56 -28.07
C ASN A 68 10.99 14.85 -28.73
N GLU A 69 11.09 13.53 -28.76
CA GLU A 69 10.10 12.65 -29.35
C GLU A 69 8.70 13.11 -28.95
N ASN A 70 7.83 13.15 -29.97
CA ASN A 70 6.41 13.48 -29.91
C ASN A 70 5.82 13.31 -28.52
N HIS A 71 5.06 14.31 -28.05
CA HIS A 71 4.05 14.07 -27.02
C HIS A 71 3.41 12.72 -27.32
N PRO A 72 3.50 11.73 -26.41
CA PRO A 72 2.92 10.43 -26.70
C PRO A 72 1.45 10.70 -26.97
N GLY A 73 0.96 10.22 -28.11
CA GLY A 73 -0.46 10.28 -28.41
C GLY A 73 -1.28 9.65 -27.27
N ARG A 74 -2.60 9.69 -27.37
CA ARG A 74 -3.47 9.04 -26.39
C ARG A 74 -2.98 7.62 -26.09
N ASN A 75 -2.88 7.27 -24.81
CA ASN A 75 -2.51 5.92 -24.38
C ASN A 75 -3.40 4.89 -25.10
N VAL A 76 -2.77 3.87 -25.66
CA VAL A 76 -3.47 2.80 -26.37
C VAL A 76 -4.38 2.06 -25.40
N LEU A 77 -5.64 1.85 -25.79
CA LEU A 77 -6.59 1.10 -24.99
C LEU A 77 -6.19 -0.40 -24.94
N PRO A 78 -6.39 -1.10 -23.82
CA PRO A 78 -5.98 -2.50 -23.71
C PRO A 78 -6.54 -3.40 -24.83
N ALA A 79 -5.70 -4.29 -25.36
CA ALA A 79 -6.06 -5.15 -26.50
C ALA A 79 -7.22 -6.11 -26.19
N HIS A 80 -7.37 -6.53 -24.92
CA HIS A 80 -8.41 -7.47 -24.49
C HIS A 80 -9.83 -6.87 -24.38
N LEU A 81 -9.98 -5.55 -24.53
CA LEU A 81 -11.31 -4.93 -24.57
C LEU A 81 -11.98 -5.22 -25.91
N GLU A 82 -13.27 -5.55 -25.84
CA GLU A 82 -14.11 -5.73 -27.02
C GLU A 82 -14.22 -4.41 -27.80
N ARG A 83 -14.14 -4.48 -29.13
CA ARG A 83 -14.22 -3.32 -30.03
C ARG A 83 -15.43 -3.46 -30.92
N GLU A 84 -16.44 -2.63 -30.69
CA GLU A 84 -17.55 -2.44 -31.60
C GLU A 84 -17.13 -1.49 -32.73
N VAL A 85 -17.16 -1.96 -33.98
CA VAL A 85 -16.77 -1.16 -35.14
C VAL A 85 -18.01 -0.50 -35.72
N ILE A 86 -18.11 0.81 -35.55
CA ILE A 86 -19.17 1.63 -36.16
C ILE A 86 -18.57 2.32 -37.38
N GLU A 87 -18.98 1.88 -38.58
CA GLU A 87 -18.57 2.53 -39.82
C GLU A 87 -19.45 3.74 -40.13
N ILE A 88 -18.82 4.92 -40.24
CA ILE A 88 -19.50 6.17 -40.59
C ILE A 88 -19.15 6.51 -42.04
N HIS A 89 -20.14 6.38 -42.91
CA HIS A 89 -20.03 6.75 -44.33
C HIS A 89 -20.70 8.12 -44.56
N PRO A 90 -20.18 8.95 -45.49
CA PRO A 90 -20.82 10.23 -45.81
C PRO A 90 -22.16 10.00 -46.52
N ASP A 91 -23.15 10.85 -46.26
CA ASP A 91 -24.49 10.78 -46.83
C ASP A 91 -24.52 11.31 -48.28
N VAL A 92 -23.80 10.64 -49.17
CA VAL A 92 -23.67 10.96 -50.60
C VAL A 92 -23.55 9.68 -51.40
N ASP A 93 -23.95 9.71 -52.67
CA ASP A 93 -23.69 8.58 -53.57
C ASP A 93 -22.17 8.32 -53.68
N LEU A 94 -21.79 7.08 -53.39
CA LEU A 94 -20.43 6.57 -53.33
C LEU A 94 -20.02 5.83 -54.61
N SER A 95 -20.95 5.59 -55.55
CA SER A 95 -20.75 4.72 -56.71
C SER A 95 -19.56 5.13 -57.61
N ASN A 96 -19.28 6.44 -57.70
CA ASN A 96 -18.17 7.00 -58.48
C ASN A 96 -17.04 7.60 -57.61
N LYS A 97 -16.93 7.22 -56.33
CA LYS A 97 -15.93 7.75 -55.39
C LYS A 97 -14.98 6.66 -54.89
N LYS A 98 -13.69 6.98 -54.81
CA LYS A 98 -12.67 6.09 -54.25
C LYS A 98 -12.37 6.45 -52.80
N LEU A 99 -12.17 5.43 -51.97
CA LEU A 99 -11.72 5.60 -50.58
C LEU A 99 -10.27 6.12 -50.57
N ILE A 100 -10.04 7.30 -49.99
CA ILE A 100 -8.71 7.95 -49.92
C ILE A 100 -7.98 7.60 -48.62
N GLY A 101 -8.72 7.39 -47.53
CA GLY A 101 -8.18 7.07 -46.23
C GLY A 101 -9.30 6.89 -45.21
N LYS A 102 -8.94 6.40 -44.01
CA LYS A 102 -9.87 6.27 -42.88
C LYS A 102 -9.30 7.03 -41.69
N HIS A 103 -10.14 7.77 -40.99
CA HIS A 103 -9.80 8.34 -39.69
C HIS A 103 -10.36 7.42 -38.60
N VAL A 104 -9.47 6.80 -37.83
CA VAL A 104 -9.86 5.89 -36.74
C VAL A 104 -9.81 6.66 -35.41
N ARG A 105 -10.92 6.65 -34.68
CA ARG A 105 -11.00 7.17 -33.32
C ARG A 105 -11.57 6.08 -32.42
N GLU A 106 -10.79 5.68 -31.43
CA GLU A 106 -11.29 4.82 -30.36
C GLU A 106 -11.98 5.67 -29.28
N VAL A 107 -13.15 5.22 -28.83
CA VAL A 107 -13.91 5.79 -27.72
C VAL A 107 -14.20 4.65 -26.74
N LEU A 108 -13.82 4.85 -25.47
CA LEU A 108 -14.08 3.88 -24.41
C LEU A 108 -15.47 4.14 -23.82
N GLU A 109 -16.40 3.22 -24.04
CA GLU A 109 -17.75 3.26 -23.49
C GLU A 109 -17.93 2.26 -22.34
N ARG A 110 -18.81 2.59 -21.39
CA ARG A 110 -19.20 1.70 -20.29
C ARG A 110 -20.70 1.42 -20.38
N LEU A 111 -21.06 0.17 -20.67
CA LEU A 111 -22.45 -0.25 -20.65
C LEU A 111 -23.01 -0.27 -19.20
N PRO A 112 -24.27 0.16 -18.97
CA PRO A 112 -24.90 0.10 -17.66
C PRO A 112 -24.99 -1.32 -17.10
N ALA A 113 -24.96 -1.44 -15.77
CA ALA A 113 -25.12 -2.74 -15.11
C ALA A 113 -26.56 -3.27 -15.29
N LYS A 114 -26.70 -4.54 -15.68
CA LYS A 114 -28.00 -5.20 -15.84
C LYS A 114 -28.31 -6.11 -14.65
N PHE A 115 -29.46 -5.91 -14.02
CA PHE A 115 -29.98 -6.78 -12.97
C PHE A 115 -30.90 -7.84 -13.57
N ILE A 116 -30.72 -9.11 -13.20
CA ILE A 116 -31.56 -10.23 -13.66
C ILE A 116 -32.05 -11.06 -12.46
N VAL A 117 -33.26 -11.59 -12.56
CA VAL A 117 -33.82 -12.55 -11.61
C VAL A 117 -33.69 -13.95 -12.19
N LYS A 118 -32.98 -14.84 -11.49
CA LYS A 118 -32.90 -16.26 -11.87
C LYS A 118 -34.04 -17.02 -11.20
N HIS A 119 -35.02 -17.47 -11.98
CA HIS A 119 -36.13 -18.30 -11.51
C HIS A 119 -35.75 -19.78 -11.64
N TYR A 120 -35.52 -20.45 -10.52
CA TYR A 120 -35.27 -21.89 -10.52
C TYR A 120 -36.59 -22.64 -10.30
N ILE A 121 -37.01 -23.42 -11.29
CA ILE A 121 -38.20 -24.28 -11.21
C ILE A 121 -37.71 -25.72 -11.00
N LYS A 122 -38.04 -26.30 -9.85
CA LYS A 122 -37.70 -27.69 -9.53
C LYS A 122 -38.90 -28.58 -9.87
N PHE A 123 -38.74 -29.41 -10.88
CA PHE A 123 -39.73 -30.43 -11.21
C PHE A 123 -39.53 -31.66 -10.33
N VAL A 124 -40.64 -32.23 -9.88
CA VAL A 124 -40.70 -33.43 -9.06
C VAL A 124 -41.61 -34.41 -9.78
N TYR A 125 -41.12 -35.61 -10.03
CA TYR A 125 -41.87 -36.66 -10.72
C TYR A 125 -42.00 -37.86 -9.80
N ALA A 126 -43.19 -38.43 -9.73
CA ALA A 126 -43.42 -39.74 -9.13
C ALA A 126 -43.54 -40.77 -10.24
N ASP A 127 -42.82 -41.88 -10.10
CA ASP A 127 -43.02 -43.04 -10.96
C ASP A 127 -44.43 -43.60 -10.71
N ILE A 128 -45.22 -43.73 -11.77
CA ILE A 128 -46.64 -44.13 -11.69
C ILE A 128 -46.79 -45.58 -11.17
N LYS A 129 -45.81 -46.44 -11.42
CA LYS A 129 -45.87 -47.87 -11.08
C LYS A 129 -45.26 -48.16 -9.72
N THR A 130 -44.17 -47.48 -9.38
CA THR A 130 -43.41 -47.76 -8.16
C THR A 130 -43.64 -46.73 -7.06
N GLY A 131 -44.23 -45.57 -7.38
CA GLY A 131 -44.45 -44.47 -6.44
C GLY A 131 -43.17 -43.72 -6.05
N VAL A 132 -42.01 -44.10 -6.60
CA VAL A 132 -40.72 -43.50 -6.24
C VAL A 132 -40.67 -42.06 -6.76
N ILE A 133 -40.34 -41.13 -5.86
CA ILE A 133 -40.22 -39.71 -6.18
C ILE A 133 -38.78 -39.40 -6.61
N SER A 134 -38.66 -38.74 -7.76
CA SER A 134 -37.40 -38.25 -8.32
C SER A 134 -37.47 -36.74 -8.48
N GLU A 135 -36.41 -36.05 -8.05
CA GLU A 135 -36.36 -34.59 -8.05
C GLU A 135 -34.99 -34.05 -8.47
N GLY A 136 -35.01 -32.91 -9.16
CA GLY A 136 -33.79 -32.22 -9.59
C GLY A 136 -33.02 -31.59 -8.42
N LYS A 137 -31.68 -31.64 -8.47
CA LYS A 137 -30.81 -31.02 -7.44
C LYS A 137 -30.70 -29.52 -7.67
N MET A 138 -30.99 -28.74 -6.63
CA MET A 138 -30.80 -27.29 -6.64
C MET A 138 -29.30 -26.95 -6.55
N PRO A 139 -28.79 -25.95 -7.30
CA PRO A 139 -27.42 -25.48 -7.12
C PRO A 139 -27.22 -24.91 -5.70
N SER A 140 -26.00 -25.09 -5.17
CA SER A 140 -25.61 -24.45 -3.91
C SER A 140 -25.57 -22.93 -4.08
N LEU A 141 -26.25 -22.22 -3.17
CA LEU A 141 -26.26 -20.76 -3.12
C LEU A 141 -25.36 -20.29 -1.97
N PRO A 142 -24.66 -19.15 -2.10
CA PRO A 142 -23.81 -18.64 -1.02
C PRO A 142 -24.59 -18.35 0.27
N ILE A 143 -25.83 -17.87 0.12
CA ILE A 143 -26.75 -17.66 1.24
C ILE A 143 -27.96 -18.57 1.02
N GLU A 144 -28.11 -19.57 1.87
CA GLU A 144 -29.26 -20.48 1.82
C GLU A 144 -30.57 -19.70 1.97
N LYS A 145 -31.54 -19.99 1.09
CA LYS A 145 -32.85 -19.31 1.03
C LYS A 145 -32.75 -17.78 0.89
N GLY A 146 -31.59 -17.25 0.52
CA GLY A 146 -31.36 -15.83 0.31
C GLY A 146 -31.84 -15.36 -1.06
N ILE A 147 -32.30 -14.11 -1.13
CA ILE A 147 -32.56 -13.39 -2.38
C ILE A 147 -31.27 -13.17 -3.22
N PRO A 148 -30.10 -12.83 -2.65
CA PRO A 148 -28.97 -12.39 -3.46
C PRO A 148 -28.22 -13.58 -4.08
N GLY A 149 -28.06 -13.56 -5.40
CA GLY A 149 -27.14 -14.46 -6.09
C GLY A 149 -25.68 -14.07 -5.87
N ALA A 150 -24.76 -14.99 -6.21
CA ALA A 150 -23.32 -14.80 -6.02
C ALA A 150 -22.76 -13.53 -6.67
N GLY A 151 -23.24 -13.15 -7.86
CA GLY A 151 -22.80 -11.93 -8.55
C GLY A 151 -23.13 -10.63 -7.80
N ILE A 152 -24.33 -10.55 -7.19
CA ILE A 152 -24.74 -9.40 -6.38
C ILE A 152 -23.88 -9.32 -5.11
N LEU A 153 -23.63 -10.46 -4.47
CA LEU A 153 -22.79 -10.53 -3.27
C LEU A 153 -21.34 -10.09 -3.59
N ALA A 154 -20.77 -10.58 -4.69
CA ALA A 154 -19.45 -10.17 -5.16
C ALA A 154 -19.39 -8.66 -5.44
N PHE A 155 -20.39 -8.11 -6.14
CA PHE A 155 -20.50 -6.68 -6.39
C PHE A 155 -20.52 -5.86 -5.09
N ILE A 156 -21.33 -6.26 -4.11
CA ILE A 156 -21.41 -5.56 -2.81
C ILE A 156 -20.06 -5.58 -2.09
N LEU A 157 -19.41 -6.75 -2.01
CA LEU A 157 -18.12 -6.89 -1.32
C LEU A 157 -17.01 -6.10 -1.98
N VAL A 158 -16.88 -6.18 -3.31
CA VAL A 158 -15.85 -5.45 -4.06
C VAL A 158 -16.05 -3.94 -3.91
N ASN A 159 -17.27 -3.45 -4.09
CA ASN A 159 -17.53 -2.02 -3.90
C ASN A 159 -17.24 -1.56 -2.47
N LYS A 160 -17.61 -2.35 -1.47
CA LYS A 160 -17.39 -2.00 -0.07
C LYS A 160 -15.91 -2.00 0.31
N PHE A 161 -15.18 -3.06 -0.04
CA PHE A 161 -13.85 -3.31 0.51
C PHE A 161 -12.71 -2.90 -0.42
N VAL A 162 -12.89 -2.98 -1.74
CA VAL A 162 -11.88 -2.59 -2.74
C VAL A 162 -12.05 -1.13 -3.14
N TYR A 163 -13.28 -0.71 -3.42
CA TYR A 163 -13.57 0.67 -3.85
C TYR A 163 -14.01 1.60 -2.72
N HIS A 164 -14.00 1.12 -1.47
CA HIS A 164 -14.36 1.89 -0.28
C HIS A 164 -15.73 2.57 -0.35
N LEU A 165 -16.68 2.02 -1.12
CA LEU A 165 -18.02 2.57 -1.26
C LEU A 165 -18.87 2.18 -0.03
N PRO A 166 -19.41 3.15 0.73
CA PRO A 166 -20.28 2.84 1.86
C PRO A 166 -21.55 2.10 1.43
N LEU A 167 -22.05 1.19 2.28
CA LEU A 167 -23.22 0.37 1.95
C LEU A 167 -24.48 1.18 1.63
N HIS A 168 -24.66 2.38 2.21
CA HIS A 168 -25.80 3.23 1.88
C HIS A 168 -25.77 3.70 0.42
N ARG A 169 -24.59 3.99 -0.14
CA ARG A 169 -24.43 4.36 -1.56
C ARG A 169 -24.74 3.17 -2.46
N THR A 170 -24.35 1.96 -2.05
CA THR A 170 -24.73 0.73 -2.77
C THR A 170 -26.26 0.54 -2.80
N LEU A 171 -26.96 0.88 -1.71
CA LEU A 171 -28.43 0.85 -1.68
C LEU A 171 -29.05 1.88 -2.62
N GLU A 172 -28.49 3.09 -2.69
CA GLU A 172 -28.92 4.12 -3.65
C GLU A 172 -28.73 3.67 -5.10
N ILE A 173 -27.60 3.02 -5.41
CA ILE A 173 -27.36 2.42 -6.74
C ILE A 173 -28.46 1.40 -7.07
N PHE A 174 -28.76 0.47 -6.17
CA PHE A 174 -29.81 -0.52 -6.40
C PHE A 174 -31.21 0.10 -6.53
N LYS A 175 -31.49 1.18 -5.79
CA LYS A 175 -32.75 1.92 -5.92
C LYS A 175 -32.84 2.62 -7.28
N ASN A 176 -31.77 3.25 -7.74
CA ASN A 176 -31.79 4.06 -8.96
C ASN A 176 -31.70 3.20 -10.23
N GLU A 177 -30.85 2.17 -10.24
CA GLU A 177 -30.63 1.34 -11.43
C GLU A 177 -31.63 0.19 -11.55
N ALA A 178 -32.07 -0.38 -10.43
CA ALA A 178 -32.91 -1.59 -10.41
C ALA A 178 -34.29 -1.38 -9.76
N GLN A 179 -34.59 -0.17 -9.26
CA GLN A 179 -35.81 0.12 -8.49
C GLN A 179 -35.99 -0.81 -7.28
N MET A 180 -34.90 -1.40 -6.79
CA MET A 180 -34.89 -2.34 -5.69
C MET A 180 -34.68 -1.62 -4.36
N VAL A 181 -35.67 -1.69 -3.47
CA VAL A 181 -35.57 -1.11 -2.12
C VAL A 181 -35.16 -2.20 -1.12
N ILE A 182 -33.90 -2.16 -0.69
CA ILE A 182 -33.34 -3.12 0.27
C ILE A 182 -33.09 -2.41 1.61
N LYS A 183 -33.48 -3.04 2.72
CA LYS A 183 -33.21 -2.51 4.07
C LYS A 183 -31.70 -2.57 4.37
N GLY A 184 -31.18 -1.56 5.07
CA GLY A 184 -29.77 -1.50 5.50
C GLY A 184 -29.33 -2.67 6.38
N SER A 185 -30.24 -3.22 7.20
CA SER A 185 -29.99 -4.42 7.99
C SER A 185 -29.81 -5.67 7.11
N THR A 186 -30.57 -5.79 6.03
CA THR A 186 -30.50 -6.91 5.09
C THR A 186 -29.16 -6.96 4.37
N ILE A 187 -28.72 -5.83 3.77
CA ILE A 187 -27.43 -5.78 3.07
C ILE A 187 -26.25 -6.01 4.03
N SER A 188 -26.34 -5.49 5.26
CA SER A 188 -25.33 -5.74 6.29
C SER A 188 -25.31 -7.21 6.69
N GLY A 189 -26.48 -7.85 6.79
CA GLY A 189 -26.62 -9.28 7.04
C GLY A 189 -26.05 -10.15 5.91
N TRP A 190 -26.20 -9.74 4.65
CA TRP A 190 -25.58 -10.41 3.51
C TRP A 190 -24.06 -10.31 3.54
N VAL A 191 -23.51 -9.12 3.82
CA VAL A 191 -22.06 -8.95 4.00
C VAL A 191 -21.54 -9.85 5.12
N GLY A 192 -22.20 -9.87 6.27
CA GLY A 192 -21.80 -10.72 7.39
C GLY A 192 -21.83 -12.22 7.07
N GLN A 193 -22.81 -12.67 6.29
CA GLN A 193 -22.88 -14.06 5.80
C GLN A 193 -21.74 -14.39 4.84
N CYS A 194 -21.43 -13.50 3.91
CA CYS A 194 -20.30 -13.71 3.01
C CYS A 194 -18.97 -13.73 3.77
N CYS A 195 -18.79 -12.87 4.77
CA CYS A 195 -17.61 -12.90 5.62
C CYS A 195 -17.45 -14.26 6.33
N ARG A 196 -18.56 -14.91 6.75
CA ARG A 196 -18.51 -16.26 7.35
C ARG A 196 -18.02 -17.31 6.35
N LEU A 197 -18.47 -17.25 5.09
CA LEU A 197 -17.98 -18.15 4.04
C LEU A 197 -16.48 -17.97 3.79
N LEU A 198 -16.01 -16.72 3.86
CA LEU A 198 -14.60 -16.37 3.66
C LEU A 198 -13.69 -16.75 4.85
N LEU A 199 -14.25 -17.12 6.02
CA LEU A 199 -13.44 -17.54 7.17
C LEU A 199 -12.56 -18.76 6.85
N LEU A 200 -13.05 -19.70 6.06
CA LEU A 200 -12.25 -20.85 5.63
C LEU A 200 -11.02 -20.44 4.82
N LEU A 201 -11.17 -19.43 3.96
CA LEU A 201 -10.05 -18.87 3.20
C LEU A 201 -9.11 -18.07 4.11
N TYR A 202 -9.66 -17.34 5.08
CA TYR A 202 -8.90 -16.61 6.09
C TYR A 202 -8.01 -17.56 6.92
N ASP A 203 -8.56 -18.67 7.40
CA ASP A 203 -7.82 -19.67 8.18
C ASP A 203 -6.75 -20.35 7.32
N LYS A 204 -7.06 -20.69 6.07
CA LYS A 204 -6.07 -21.25 5.14
C LYS A 204 -4.97 -20.26 4.77
N LEU A 205 -5.30 -18.97 4.69
CA LEU A 205 -4.32 -17.91 4.48
C LEU A 205 -3.38 -17.77 5.69
N LEU A 206 -3.93 -17.80 6.90
CA LEU A 206 -3.16 -17.80 8.14
C LEU A 206 -2.19 -19.00 8.20
N GLU A 207 -2.69 -20.21 7.94
CA GLU A 207 -1.84 -21.42 7.88
C GLU A 207 -0.69 -21.26 6.87
N LYS A 208 -0.97 -20.70 5.68
CA LYS A 208 0.06 -20.48 4.65
C LYS A 208 1.09 -19.45 5.06
N VAL A 209 0.70 -18.38 5.74
CA VAL A 209 1.60 -17.32 6.22
C VAL A 209 2.49 -17.84 7.35
N LEU A 210 1.93 -18.59 8.31
CA LEU A 210 2.70 -19.12 9.44
C LEU A 210 3.68 -20.23 9.06
N LYS A 211 3.55 -20.84 7.86
CA LYS A 211 4.49 -21.82 7.32
C LYS A 211 5.73 -21.20 6.65
N GLN A 212 5.76 -19.89 6.48
CA GLN A 212 6.87 -19.21 5.81
C GLN A 212 8.08 -19.09 6.75
N SER A 213 9.29 -19.05 6.20
CA SER A 213 10.52 -18.89 7.00
C SER A 213 10.80 -17.45 7.40
N TYR A 214 10.19 -16.47 6.73
CA TYR A 214 10.42 -15.05 6.97
C TYR A 214 9.13 -14.25 6.88
N LEU A 215 8.86 -13.49 7.94
CA LEU A 215 7.70 -12.60 8.07
C LEU A 215 8.13 -11.19 8.45
N MET A 216 7.51 -10.19 7.83
CA MET A 216 7.49 -8.81 8.30
C MET A 216 6.18 -8.61 9.07
N VAL A 217 6.28 -8.12 10.31
CA VAL A 217 5.12 -7.90 11.17
C VAL A 217 5.09 -6.45 11.62
N ASP A 218 3.94 -5.82 11.45
CA ASP A 218 3.68 -4.43 11.81
C ASP A 218 2.22 -4.29 12.29
N GLU A 219 1.90 -3.20 12.98
CA GLU A 219 0.54 -2.93 13.43
C GLU A 219 0.05 -1.54 13.02
N THR A 220 -1.18 -1.48 12.51
CA THR A 220 -1.83 -0.21 12.16
C THR A 220 -3.06 0.01 13.02
N PRO A 221 -3.14 1.13 13.77
CA PRO A 221 -4.30 1.44 14.58
C PRO A 221 -5.50 1.85 13.73
N ILE A 222 -6.70 1.44 14.14
CA ILE A 222 -7.98 1.86 13.56
C ILE A 222 -8.95 2.31 14.66
N LYS A 223 -9.64 3.42 14.43
CA LYS A 223 -10.69 3.91 15.32
C LYS A 223 -11.97 3.09 15.11
N VAL A 224 -12.47 2.46 16.16
CA VAL A 224 -13.65 1.60 16.12
C VAL A 224 -14.72 2.18 17.04
N LEU A 225 -15.91 2.39 16.48
CA LEU A 225 -17.06 2.83 17.24
C LEU A 225 -17.70 1.63 17.95
N MET A 226 -17.79 1.68 19.28
CA MET A 226 -18.50 0.67 20.07
C MET A 226 -20.02 0.77 19.86
N LYS A 227 -20.75 -0.33 20.11
CA LYS A 227 -22.20 -0.41 19.89
C LYS A 227 -22.99 0.66 20.67
N LYS A 228 -24.21 0.92 20.17
CA LYS A 228 -25.16 1.94 20.63
C LYS A 228 -25.34 1.95 22.15
N GLY A 229 -24.97 3.09 22.76
CA GLY A 229 -25.05 3.37 24.19
C GLY A 229 -23.93 4.32 24.56
N ASP A 230 -22.68 3.87 24.37
CA ASP A 230 -21.53 4.56 24.95
C ASP A 230 -20.84 5.57 24.03
N LYS A 231 -21.20 5.63 22.73
CA LYS A 231 -20.54 6.46 21.68
C LYS A 231 -19.00 6.48 21.76
N LYS A 232 -18.41 5.50 22.43
CA LYS A 232 -17.00 5.47 22.77
C LYS A 232 -16.23 4.95 21.58
N ILE A 233 -15.26 5.75 21.15
CA ILE A 233 -14.30 5.35 20.14
C ILE A 233 -13.18 4.63 20.86
N ILE A 234 -13.03 3.34 20.57
CA ILE A 234 -11.88 2.55 21.02
C ILE A 234 -10.86 2.43 19.88
N LEU A 235 -9.61 2.17 20.24
CA LEU A 235 -8.55 1.95 19.29
C LEU A 235 -8.36 0.45 19.08
N GLY A 236 -8.80 -0.06 17.93
CA GLY A 236 -8.46 -1.39 17.45
C GLY A 236 -7.16 -1.35 16.66
N TYR A 237 -6.61 -2.52 16.36
CA TYR A 237 -5.34 -2.68 15.66
C TYR A 237 -5.45 -3.79 14.62
N PHE A 238 -4.99 -3.52 13.41
CA PHE A 238 -4.70 -4.56 12.43
C PHE A 238 -3.24 -4.95 12.57
N TRP A 239 -2.99 -6.18 13.00
CA TRP A 239 -1.68 -6.80 12.94
C TRP A 239 -1.48 -7.37 11.54
N VAL A 240 -0.47 -6.87 10.85
CA VAL A 240 -0.17 -7.21 9.47
C VAL A 240 0.99 -8.19 9.47
N TYR A 241 0.78 -9.36 8.87
CA TYR A 241 1.81 -10.38 8.67
C TYR A 241 2.05 -10.47 7.17
N TYR A 242 3.20 -10.01 6.73
CA TYR A 242 3.59 -10.04 5.33
C TYR A 242 4.74 -11.02 5.13
N SER A 243 4.60 -11.94 4.18
CA SER A 243 5.69 -12.80 3.72
C SER A 243 6.23 -12.25 2.40
N PRO A 244 7.44 -11.66 2.38
CA PRO A 244 8.02 -11.10 1.16
C PRO A 244 8.33 -12.13 0.09
N LEU A 245 8.76 -13.34 0.51
CA LEU A 245 9.12 -14.42 -0.40
C LEU A 245 7.89 -14.96 -1.14
N ALA A 246 6.81 -15.25 -0.40
CA ALA A 246 5.57 -15.74 -0.98
C ALA A 246 4.67 -14.63 -1.55
N LYS A 247 4.98 -13.36 -1.24
CA LYS A 247 4.17 -12.16 -1.55
C LYS A 247 2.74 -12.26 -1.00
N ILE A 248 2.60 -12.82 0.20
CA ILE A 248 1.31 -13.01 0.88
C ILE A 248 1.19 -12.04 2.04
N VAL A 249 0.04 -11.41 2.20
CA VAL A 249 -0.29 -10.54 3.33
C VAL A 249 -1.50 -11.10 4.09
N PHE A 250 -1.45 -11.03 5.41
CA PHE A 250 -2.54 -11.42 6.31
C PHE A 250 -2.78 -10.33 7.34
N PHE A 251 -4.04 -10.03 7.62
CA PHE A 251 -4.47 -8.99 8.55
C PHE A 251 -5.26 -9.62 9.69
N ASP A 252 -4.76 -9.50 10.93
CA ASP A 252 -5.46 -9.94 12.14
C ASP A 252 -5.97 -8.74 12.92
N TYR A 253 -7.29 -8.58 12.99
CA TYR A 253 -7.89 -7.49 13.77
C TYR A 253 -7.92 -7.86 15.26
N GLN A 254 -7.48 -6.92 16.11
CA GLN A 254 -7.49 -7.06 17.55
C GLN A 254 -8.04 -5.79 18.22
N SER A 255 -8.80 -5.94 19.31
CA SER A 255 -9.41 -4.81 20.04
C SER A 255 -8.42 -4.04 20.92
N GLY A 256 -7.15 -4.45 20.98
CA GLY A 256 -6.09 -3.77 21.71
C GLY A 256 -4.69 -4.06 21.16
N ARG A 257 -3.71 -3.25 21.58
CA ARG A 257 -2.29 -3.34 21.16
C ARG A 257 -1.47 -4.29 22.03
N SER A 258 -2.11 -5.18 22.79
CA SER A 258 -1.40 -6.02 23.75
C SER A 258 -0.50 -7.02 23.03
N ALA A 259 0.65 -7.30 23.64
CA ALA A 259 1.62 -8.26 23.14
C ALA A 259 1.11 -9.70 23.08
N ARG A 260 0.04 -9.99 23.81
CA ARG A 260 -0.60 -11.31 23.86
C ARG A 260 -1.02 -11.80 22.47
N ASN A 261 -1.54 -10.89 21.64
CA ASN A 261 -2.13 -11.25 20.35
C ASN A 261 -1.08 -11.77 19.35
N PRO A 262 0.00 -11.02 19.04
CA PRO A 262 1.06 -11.58 18.20
C PRO A 262 1.72 -12.79 18.86
N SER A 263 1.81 -12.82 20.20
CA SER A 263 2.39 -13.96 20.91
C SER A 263 1.61 -15.26 20.73
N GLU A 264 0.29 -15.20 20.76
CA GLU A 264 -0.57 -16.36 20.53
C GLU A 264 -0.49 -16.84 19.08
N ARG A 265 -0.53 -15.90 18.12
CA ARG A 265 -0.44 -16.23 16.68
C ARG A 265 0.92 -16.80 16.28
N LEU A 266 2.01 -16.32 16.89
CA LEU A 266 3.38 -16.69 16.54
C LEU A 266 3.98 -17.76 17.47
N LYS A 267 3.20 -18.32 18.40
CA LYS A 267 3.68 -19.27 19.40
C LYS A 267 4.42 -20.48 18.80
N ASN A 268 3.95 -20.97 17.65
CA ASN A 268 4.52 -22.14 16.97
C ASN A 268 5.28 -21.77 15.69
N PHE A 269 5.51 -20.48 15.45
CA PHE A 269 6.26 -20.02 14.28
C PHE A 269 7.75 -20.32 14.46
N LYS A 270 8.42 -20.70 13.37
CA LYS A 270 9.86 -20.96 13.33
C LYS A 270 10.48 -20.22 12.16
N GLY A 271 11.52 -19.44 12.41
CA GLY A 271 12.21 -18.65 11.39
C GLY A 271 12.40 -17.20 11.80
N HIS A 272 12.39 -16.29 10.82
CA HIS A 272 12.80 -14.91 11.01
C HIS A 272 11.59 -13.97 11.03
N ILE A 273 11.54 -13.07 12.01
CA ILE A 273 10.50 -12.04 12.10
C ILE A 273 11.15 -10.66 12.09
N GLN A 274 10.84 -9.85 11.07
CA GLN A 274 11.20 -8.44 11.04
C GLN A 274 10.11 -7.56 11.63
N THR A 275 10.46 -6.76 12.63
CA THR A 275 9.54 -5.79 13.26
C THR A 275 10.19 -4.42 13.42
N ASP A 276 9.41 -3.42 13.83
CA ASP A 276 9.91 -2.12 14.31
C ASP A 276 10.57 -2.20 15.71
N GLY A 277 10.63 -3.40 16.31
CA GLY A 277 11.10 -3.65 17.66
C GLY A 277 10.22 -3.03 18.75
N TYR A 278 8.90 -2.91 18.51
CA TYR A 278 7.94 -2.57 19.54
C TYR A 278 8.10 -3.51 20.75
N SER A 279 8.01 -2.95 21.96
CA SER A 279 8.29 -3.67 23.21
C SER A 279 7.39 -4.89 23.41
N ALA A 280 6.21 -4.90 22.80
CA ALA A 280 5.32 -6.07 22.82
C ALA A 280 5.96 -7.33 22.24
N TYR A 281 6.81 -7.21 21.22
CA TYR A 281 7.50 -8.38 20.68
C TYR A 281 8.53 -8.96 21.66
N LYS A 282 9.00 -8.18 22.65
CA LYS A 282 9.95 -8.67 23.67
C LYS A 282 9.33 -9.70 24.61
N SER A 283 8.00 -9.72 24.77
CA SER A 283 7.33 -10.74 25.57
C SER A 283 7.04 -12.01 24.78
N LEU A 284 7.38 -12.06 23.48
CA LEU A 284 7.33 -13.30 22.71
C LEU A 284 8.49 -14.19 23.16
N VAL A 285 8.20 -15.14 24.05
CA VAL A 285 9.16 -16.15 24.49
C VAL A 285 9.04 -17.35 23.54
N ASN A 286 9.62 -17.24 22.35
CA ASN A 286 9.77 -18.35 21.44
C ASN A 286 11.24 -18.41 20.96
N PRO A 287 12.01 -19.43 21.37
CA PRO A 287 13.42 -19.55 21.02
C PRO A 287 13.65 -19.91 19.55
N ASP A 288 12.63 -20.40 18.84
CA ASP A 288 12.71 -20.77 17.43
C ASP A 288 12.54 -19.54 16.49
N ILE A 289 12.49 -18.33 17.06
CA ILE A 289 12.28 -17.08 16.33
C ILE A 289 13.50 -16.18 16.41
N ASP A 290 14.07 -15.86 15.24
CA ASP A 290 15.09 -14.84 15.13
C ASP A 290 14.45 -13.49 14.78
N PHE A 291 14.64 -12.52 15.65
CA PHE A 291 14.15 -11.17 15.41
C PHE A 291 15.11 -10.36 14.54
N LEU A 292 14.59 -9.89 13.41
CA LEU A 292 15.22 -8.92 12.53
C LEU A 292 14.65 -7.54 12.80
N ASN A 293 15.45 -6.51 12.56
CA ASN A 293 15.10 -5.14 12.88
C ASN A 293 14.84 -4.32 11.61
N CYS A 294 13.72 -3.60 11.59
CA CYS A 294 13.34 -2.79 10.44
C CYS A 294 14.23 -1.54 10.31
N MET A 295 15.10 -1.53 9.30
CA MET A 295 16.00 -0.41 9.01
C MET A 295 15.24 0.89 8.67
N ALA A 296 14.06 0.79 8.07
CA ALA A 296 13.24 1.96 7.75
C ALA A 296 12.84 2.75 9.01
N HIS A 297 12.51 2.06 10.09
CA HIS A 297 12.18 2.69 11.37
C HIS A 297 13.40 3.32 12.04
N ALA A 298 14.57 2.68 11.97
CA ALA A 298 15.82 3.27 12.44
C ALA A 298 16.11 4.57 11.67
N ARG A 299 16.11 4.51 10.34
CA ARG A 299 16.29 5.66 9.45
C ARG A 299 15.33 6.80 9.75
N ARG A 300 14.04 6.53 9.94
CA ARG A 300 13.05 7.55 10.27
C ARG A 300 13.41 8.31 11.55
N LYS A 301 13.90 7.61 12.58
CA LYS A 301 14.33 8.26 13.84
C LYS A 301 15.53 9.18 13.63
N PHE A 302 16.52 8.77 12.85
CA PHE A 302 17.65 9.65 12.50
C PHE A 302 17.21 10.84 11.66
N PHE A 303 16.25 10.65 10.74
CA PHE A 303 15.68 11.74 9.95
C PHE A 303 14.86 12.75 10.77
N GLU A 304 14.16 12.29 11.80
CA GLU A 304 13.47 13.16 12.77
C GLU A 304 14.48 13.88 13.68
N ALA A 305 15.62 13.25 14.00
CA ALA A 305 16.69 13.82 14.83
C ALA A 305 17.58 14.86 14.14
N ARG A 306 17.40 15.14 12.84
CA ARG A 306 18.21 16.13 12.10
C ARG A 306 18.20 17.53 12.73
N ASN A 307 17.07 17.93 13.32
CA ASN A 307 16.96 19.24 13.97
C ASN A 307 17.78 19.33 15.27
N ASN A 308 18.01 18.20 15.94
CA ASN A 308 18.83 18.15 17.15
C ASN A 308 20.33 18.04 16.84
N ASN A 309 20.70 17.19 15.88
CA ASN A 309 22.10 17.04 15.47
C ASN A 309 22.18 16.60 14.00
N SER A 310 22.19 17.59 13.10
CA SER A 310 22.25 17.37 11.66
C SER A 310 23.50 16.60 11.24
N LYS A 311 24.66 16.89 11.84
CA LYS A 311 25.93 16.23 11.49
C LYS A 311 25.88 14.71 11.70
N LEU A 312 25.44 14.24 12.87
CA LEU A 312 25.35 12.81 13.17
C LEU A 312 24.17 12.15 12.43
N ALA A 313 23.04 12.84 12.33
CA ALA A 313 21.89 12.33 11.60
C ALA A 313 22.19 12.15 10.10
N ASP A 314 22.81 13.16 9.46
CA ASP A 314 23.10 13.15 8.03
C ASP A 314 24.16 12.12 7.67
N TYR A 315 25.17 11.91 8.53
CA TYR A 315 26.12 10.81 8.36
C TYR A 315 25.39 9.47 8.28
N PHE A 316 24.53 9.16 9.26
CA PHE A 316 23.77 7.90 9.26
C PHE A 316 22.86 7.78 8.02
N LEU A 317 22.15 8.85 7.66
CA LEU A 317 21.25 8.87 6.52
C LEU A 317 21.98 8.67 5.19
N ASN A 318 23.19 9.23 5.05
CA ASN A 318 24.02 9.07 3.86
C ASN A 318 24.54 7.64 3.73
N GLU A 319 25.00 7.01 4.82
CA GLU A 319 25.41 5.60 4.80
C GLU A 319 24.23 4.67 4.46
N VAL A 320 23.05 4.91 5.05
CA VAL A 320 21.83 4.17 4.65
C VAL A 320 21.47 4.44 3.17
N GLY A 321 21.75 5.64 2.67
CA GLY A 321 21.63 5.97 1.25
C GLY A 321 22.45 5.06 0.34
N LYS A 322 23.67 4.68 0.74
CA LYS A 322 24.50 3.71 0.01
C LYS A 322 23.86 2.33 -0.03
N LEU A 323 23.23 1.89 1.07
CA LEU A 323 22.47 0.62 1.10
C LEU A 323 21.32 0.64 0.09
N TYR A 324 20.58 1.74 0.03
CA TYR A 324 19.47 1.90 -0.93
C TYR A 324 19.97 1.98 -2.38
N ALA A 325 21.13 2.57 -2.63
CA ALA A 325 21.75 2.59 -3.95
C ALA A 325 22.10 1.17 -4.45
N ALA A 326 22.62 0.31 -3.56
CA ALA A 326 22.87 -1.10 -3.86
C ALA A 326 21.57 -1.84 -4.21
N GLU A 327 20.51 -1.70 -3.40
CA GLU A 327 19.21 -2.32 -3.69
C GLU A 327 18.56 -1.78 -4.97
N LYS A 328 18.74 -0.49 -5.26
CA LYS A 328 18.28 0.14 -6.50
C LYS A 328 18.95 -0.49 -7.71
N THR A 329 20.28 -0.63 -7.68
CA THR A 329 21.08 -1.28 -8.73
C THR A 329 20.58 -2.69 -8.99
N ALA A 330 20.44 -3.49 -7.93
CA ALA A 330 19.93 -4.86 -8.03
C ALA A 330 18.52 -4.96 -8.63
N ARG A 331 17.67 -3.96 -8.39
CA ARG A 331 16.32 -3.90 -8.96
C ARG A 331 16.33 -3.50 -10.43
N GLU A 332 17.14 -2.51 -10.80
CA GLU A 332 17.24 -2.02 -12.17
C GLU A 332 17.87 -3.05 -13.11
N GLU A 333 18.84 -3.82 -12.61
CA GLU A 333 19.51 -4.89 -13.33
C GLU A 333 18.80 -6.26 -13.21
N ASN A 334 17.61 -6.30 -12.56
CA ASN A 334 16.81 -7.52 -12.35
C ASN A 334 17.58 -8.70 -11.75
N PHE A 335 18.43 -8.45 -10.76
CA PHE A 335 19.25 -9.47 -10.13
C PHE A 335 18.43 -10.60 -9.50
N THR A 336 18.92 -11.84 -9.66
CA THR A 336 18.45 -13.02 -8.94
C THR A 336 18.75 -12.93 -7.45
N HIS A 337 18.16 -13.79 -6.62
CA HIS A 337 18.41 -13.81 -5.18
C HIS A 337 19.89 -14.01 -4.83
N GLU A 338 20.60 -14.87 -5.57
CA GLU A 338 22.03 -15.14 -5.37
C GLU A 338 22.90 -13.93 -5.74
N GLN A 339 22.60 -13.27 -6.87
CA GLN A 339 23.30 -12.06 -7.28
C GLN A 339 23.08 -10.91 -6.28
N ARG A 340 21.84 -10.75 -5.79
CA ARG A 340 21.52 -9.78 -4.73
C ARG A 340 22.31 -10.07 -3.45
N PHE A 341 22.39 -11.33 -3.05
CA PHE A 341 23.16 -11.73 -1.86
C PHE A 341 24.64 -11.41 -2.02
N LYS A 342 25.23 -11.71 -3.18
CA LYS A 342 26.63 -11.36 -3.48
C LYS A 342 26.85 -9.84 -3.44
N LEU A 343 25.96 -9.07 -4.08
CA LEU A 343 26.02 -7.60 -4.06
C LEU A 343 25.94 -7.04 -2.63
N ARG A 344 25.05 -7.59 -1.78
CA ARG A 344 24.92 -7.18 -0.37
C ARG A 344 26.18 -7.49 0.41
N LYS A 345 26.79 -8.66 0.21
CA LYS A 345 28.07 -9.01 0.84
C LYS A 345 29.19 -8.05 0.46
N GLU A 346 29.26 -7.66 -0.81
CA GLU A 346 30.33 -6.80 -1.31
C GLU A 346 30.11 -5.32 -0.96
N LYS A 347 28.89 -4.80 -1.11
CA LYS A 347 28.59 -3.36 -0.97
C LYS A 347 27.88 -2.98 0.31
N SER A 348 26.98 -3.80 0.83
CA SER A 348 26.15 -3.46 1.99
C SER A 348 26.79 -3.83 3.31
N LEU A 349 27.44 -5.00 3.40
CA LEU A 349 28.07 -5.48 4.63
C LEU A 349 29.18 -4.55 5.16
N PRO A 350 30.09 -4.01 4.33
CA PRO A 350 31.10 -3.06 4.82
C PRO A 350 30.47 -1.79 5.40
N VAL A 351 29.43 -1.27 4.76
CA VAL A 351 28.69 -0.07 5.22
C VAL A 351 28.03 -0.34 6.57
N LEU A 352 27.37 -1.50 6.74
CA LEU A 352 26.76 -1.88 8.02
C LEU A 352 27.79 -2.04 9.14
N ASN A 353 28.95 -2.63 8.84
CA ASN A 353 30.04 -2.78 9.82
C ASN A 353 30.60 -1.40 10.24
N ALA A 354 30.86 -0.52 9.27
CA ALA A 354 31.33 0.84 9.55
C ALA A 354 30.31 1.64 10.37
N LEU A 355 29.03 1.52 10.03
CA LEU A 355 27.92 2.12 10.76
C LEU A 355 27.86 1.61 12.21
N LYS A 356 28.09 0.31 12.43
CA LYS A 356 28.12 -0.29 13.78
C LYS A 356 29.25 0.29 14.63
N THR A 357 30.47 0.34 14.10
CA THR A 357 31.62 0.94 14.78
C THR A 357 31.35 2.40 15.13
N TRP A 358 30.88 3.18 14.15
CA TRP A 358 30.51 4.59 14.34
C TRP A 358 29.45 4.75 15.45
N LEU A 359 28.46 3.87 15.50
CA LEU A 359 27.42 3.91 16.53
C LEU A 359 27.99 3.69 17.93
N ASP A 360 28.88 2.71 18.08
CA ASP A 360 29.46 2.37 19.38
C ASP A 360 30.32 3.50 19.94
N GLU A 361 31.04 4.22 19.07
CA GLU A 361 31.84 5.40 19.43
C GLU A 361 30.96 6.61 19.81
N ASN A 362 29.91 6.88 19.03
CA ASN A 362 29.15 8.13 19.17
C ASN A 362 28.01 8.02 20.20
N VAL A 363 27.48 6.83 20.48
CA VAL A 363 26.38 6.65 21.46
C VAL A 363 26.78 7.17 22.84
N GLN A 364 28.01 6.90 23.29
CA GLN A 364 28.48 7.30 24.62
C GLN A 364 28.63 8.81 24.77
N ALA A 365 28.94 9.50 23.66
CA ALA A 365 29.11 10.95 23.63
C ALA A 365 27.77 11.72 23.49
N THR A 366 26.65 11.03 23.27
CA THR A 366 25.34 11.67 23.09
C THR A 366 24.46 11.56 24.32
N THR A 367 23.80 12.67 24.67
CA THR A 367 22.83 12.67 25.77
C THR A 367 21.69 11.70 25.47
N PRO A 368 21.41 10.73 26.35
CA PRO A 368 20.38 9.72 26.13
C PRO A 368 19.02 10.31 25.72
N THR A 369 18.60 11.40 26.35
CA THR A 369 17.27 12.00 26.20
C THR A 369 17.09 12.87 24.97
N SER A 370 18.16 13.22 24.24
CA SER A 370 18.04 13.95 22.99
C SER A 370 17.44 13.06 21.90
N SER A 371 16.84 13.66 20.87
CA SER A 371 16.27 12.88 19.76
C SER A 371 17.33 12.07 19.00
N ILE A 372 18.57 12.57 18.85
CA ILE A 372 19.68 11.78 18.27
C ILE A 372 20.11 10.64 19.20
N GLY A 373 20.22 10.88 20.51
CA GLY A 373 20.58 9.85 21.48
C GLY A 373 19.53 8.74 21.57
N ALA A 374 18.24 9.11 21.44
CA ALA A 374 17.14 8.16 21.34
C ALA A 374 17.20 7.33 20.05
N ALA A 375 17.51 7.95 18.90
CA ALA A 375 17.68 7.27 17.62
C ALA A 375 18.86 6.28 17.65
N MET A 376 20.01 6.72 18.17
CA MET A 376 21.20 5.90 18.31
C MET A 376 20.99 4.72 19.25
N ARG A 377 20.36 4.92 20.42
CA ARG A 377 20.03 3.81 21.34
C ARG A 377 19.00 2.85 20.78
N TYR A 378 18.00 3.37 20.06
CA TYR A 378 17.02 2.56 19.35
C TYR A 378 17.73 1.60 18.37
N TRP A 379 18.71 2.10 17.62
CA TRP A 379 19.43 1.27 16.65
C TRP A 379 20.50 0.38 17.31
N LYS A 380 21.19 0.85 18.37
CA LYS A 380 22.19 0.07 19.11
C LYS A 380 21.59 -1.17 19.76
N PHE A 381 20.48 -1.02 20.48
CA PHE A 381 19.76 -2.14 21.08
C PHE A 381 19.39 -3.21 20.06
N ARG A 382 19.21 -2.80 18.80
CA ARG A 382 18.81 -3.66 17.69
C ARG A 382 20.01 -4.27 16.96
N CYS A 383 21.16 -3.59 16.91
CA CYS A 383 22.41 -4.08 16.34
C CYS A 383 23.16 -5.11 17.19
N SER A 384 22.82 -5.21 18.47
CA SER A 384 23.39 -6.20 19.39
C SER A 384 22.97 -7.64 19.09
N SER A 385 21.89 -7.83 18.31
CA SER A 385 21.44 -9.15 17.89
C SER A 385 22.35 -9.69 16.77
N PRO A 386 22.89 -10.91 16.88
CA PRO A 386 23.92 -11.44 15.98
C PRO A 386 23.47 -11.64 14.51
N HIS A 387 22.23 -11.35 14.15
CA HIS A 387 21.63 -11.69 12.86
C HIS A 387 21.41 -10.51 11.89
N LEU A 388 22.03 -9.33 12.12
CA LEU A 388 21.89 -8.17 11.23
C LEU A 388 22.53 -8.30 9.84
N THR A 389 23.02 -9.47 9.46
CA THR A 389 23.86 -9.67 8.27
C THR A 389 23.36 -10.79 7.34
N ALA A 390 22.04 -10.85 7.10
CA ALA A 390 21.46 -11.69 6.05
C ALA A 390 20.55 -10.88 5.10
#